data_AF-A0A3N0ITH7-F1
#
_entry.id   AF-A0A3N0ITH7-F1
#
_cell.length_a   1.000
_cell.length_b   1.000
_cell.length_c   1.000
_cell.angle_alpha   90.00
_cell.angle_beta   90.00
_cell.angle_gamma   90.00
#
_symmetry.space_group_name_H-M   'P 1'
#
loop_
_entity.id
_entity.type
_entity.pdbx_description
1 polymer ?
#
loop_
_entity_poly.entity_id
_entity_poly.type
_entity_poly.pdbx_seq_one_letter_code
_entity_poly.pdbx_strand_id
1 'polypeptide(L)' 'MDKDIQDFIDELGNGEYGEARCKLINQYRENAKLAKTHEAAALVGIEFADRLTFLTLAKYAEWIRQNRADG' A
#
# COMPACT_ATOMS: atom_id res chain seq x y z
N MET A 1 2.34 -8.01 -19.41
CA MET A 1 2.62 -7.41 -18.09
C MET A 1 4.12 -7.52 -17.89
N ASP A 2 4.77 -6.47 -17.40
CA ASP A 2 6.22 -6.46 -17.19
C ASP A 2 6.59 -7.54 -16.14
N LYS A 3 7.66 -8.30 -16.37
CA LYS A 3 8.05 -9.40 -15.47
C LYS A 3 8.42 -8.87 -14.09
N ASP A 4 9.11 -7.73 -14.04
CA ASP A 4 9.51 -7.06 -12.80
C ASP A 4 8.30 -6.66 -11.94
N ILE A 5 7.20 -6.26 -12.59
CA ILE A 5 5.96 -5.91 -11.89
C ILE A 5 5.28 -7.16 -11.34
N GLN A 6 5.31 -8.27 -12.07
CA GLN A 6 4.70 -9.51 -11.61
C GLN A 6 5.48 -10.12 -10.44
N ASP A 7 6.81 -10.15 -10.53
CA ASP A 7 7.69 -10.64 -9.47
C ASP A 7 7.51 -9.77 -8.20
N PHE A 8 7.40 -8.45 -8.35
CA PHE A 8 7.05 -7.56 -7.24
C PHE A 8 5.67 -7.86 -6.65
N ILE A 9 4.64 -8.05 -7.50
CA ILE A 9 3.27 -8.37 -7.05
C ILE A 9 3.24 -9.66 -6.24
N ASP A 10 4.00 -10.67 -6.66
CA ASP A 10 4.08 -11.96 -5.96
C ASP A 10 4.76 -11.80 -4.58
N GLU A 11 5.70 -10.86 -4.43
CA GLU A 11 6.28 -10.48 -3.14
C GLU A 11 5.34 -9.61 -2.27
N LEU A 12 4.36 -8.89 -2.84
CA LEU A 12 3.38 -8.10 -2.05
C LEU A 12 2.54 -8.97 -1.11
N GLY A 13 2.45 -10.28 -1.37
CA GLY A 13 1.74 -11.25 -0.55
C GLY A 13 2.47 -11.61 0.74
N ASN A 14 3.81 -11.56 0.76
CA ASN A 14 4.64 -12.12 1.83
C ASN A 14 5.82 -11.20 2.17
N GLY A 15 5.85 -10.64 3.39
CA GLY A 15 6.97 -9.80 3.87
C GLY A 15 6.54 -8.43 4.41
N GLU A 16 7.49 -7.51 4.55
CA GLU A 16 7.29 -6.22 5.20
C GLU A 16 6.22 -5.33 4.54
N TYR A 17 6.05 -5.43 3.21
CA TYR A 17 4.97 -4.71 2.51
C TYR A 17 3.59 -5.18 2.96
N GLY A 18 3.39 -6.51 3.06
CA GLY A 18 2.14 -7.09 3.51
C GLY A 18 1.76 -6.60 4.91
N GLU A 19 2.73 -6.53 5.82
CA GLU A 19 2.52 -5.99 7.17
C GLU A 19 2.18 -4.50 7.15
N ALA A 20 2.93 -3.68 6.41
CA ALA A 20 2.68 -2.24 6.29
C ALA A 20 1.29 -1.96 5.69
N ARG A 21 0.90 -2.71 4.65
CA ARG A 21 -0.42 -2.66 4.04
C ARG A 21 -1.51 -3.02 5.05
N CYS A 22 -1.35 -4.11 5.80
CA CYS A 22 -2.32 -4.54 6.81
C CYS A 22 -2.47 -3.50 7.93
N LYS A 23 -1.37 -2.92 8.41
CA LYS A 23 -1.40 -1.83 9.41
C LYS A 23 -2.17 -0.62 8.88
N LEU A 24 -1.91 -0.20 7.65
CA LEU A 24 -2.61 0.91 7.01
C LEU A 24 -4.11 0.63 6.87
N ILE A 25 -4.49 -0.56 6.40
CA ILE A 25 -5.90 -0.98 6.29
C ILE A 25 -6.60 -0.91 7.65
N ASN A 26 -5.97 -1.43 8.71
CA ASN A 26 -6.55 -1.44 10.04
C ASN A 26 -6.73 -0.01 10.58
N GLN A 27 -5.74 0.86 10.40
CA GLN A 27 -5.85 2.27 10.78
C GLN A 27 -7.02 2.97 10.09
N TYR A 28 -7.16 2.80 8.77
CA TYR A 28 -8.24 3.46 8.03
C TYR A 28 -9.62 2.84 8.28
N ARG A 29 -9.69 1.55 8.64
CA ARG A 29 -10.94 0.94 9.15
C ARG A 29 -11.40 1.59 10.45
N GLU A 30 -10.49 1.85 11.39
CA GLU A 30 -10.83 2.54 12.64
C GLU A 30 -11.24 4.00 12.37
N ASN A 31 -10.52 4.72 11.51
CA ASN A 31 -10.89 6.07 11.11
C ASN A 31 -12.28 6.13 10.45
N ALA A 32 -12.60 5.15 9.60
CA ALA A 32 -13.90 5.07 8.95
C ALA A 32 -15.04 4.82 9.96
N LYS A 33 -14.82 4.03 11.02
CA LYS A 33 -15.79 3.85 12.11
C LYS A 33 -16.06 5.13 12.89
N LEU A 34 -15.05 5.99 13.03
CA LEU A 34 -15.15 7.26 13.73
C LEU A 34 -15.80 8.37 12.88
N ALA A 35 -15.91 8.18 11.56
CA ALA A 35 -16.57 9.12 10.67
C ALA A 35 -18.08 9.13 10.90
N LYS A 36 -18.61 10.27 11.37
CA LYS A 36 -20.03 10.44 11.72
C LYS A 36 -20.93 10.85 10.54
N THR A 37 -20.35 11.12 9.38
CA THR A 37 -21.06 11.58 8.17
C THR A 37 -20.57 10.81 6.94
N HIS A 38 -21.42 10.75 5.91
CA HIS A 38 -21.05 10.14 4.63
C HIS A 38 -19.87 10.86 3.96
N GLU A 39 -19.83 12.18 4.03
CA GLU A 39 -18.74 12.99 3.49
C GLU A 39 -17.41 12.69 4.21
N ALA A 40 -17.41 12.61 5.54
CA ALA A 40 -16.22 12.25 6.30
C ALA A 40 -15.74 10.84 5.96
N ALA A 41 -16.65 9.87 5.80
CA ALA A 41 -16.30 8.51 5.39
C ALA A 41 -15.69 8.47 3.97
N ALA A 42 -16.21 9.28 3.04
CA ALA A 42 -15.66 9.41 1.70
C ALA A 42 -14.24 10.00 1.72
N LEU A 43 -14.00 11.04 2.51
CA LEU A 43 -12.66 11.63 2.68
C LEU A 43 -11.66 10.64 3.26
N VAL A 44 -12.06 9.85 4.27
CA VAL A 44 -11.22 8.77 4.83
C VAL A 44 -10.88 7.73 3.74
N GLY A 45 -11.83 7.40 2.87
CA GLY A 45 -11.61 6.48 1.74
C GLY A 45 -10.65 7.03 0.69
N ILE A 46 -10.76 8.31 0.33
CA ILE A 46 -9.85 8.98 -0.61
C ILE A 46 -8.44 9.02 -0.04
N GLU A 47 -8.28 9.44 1.22
CA GLU A 47 -6.97 9.51 1.85
C GLU A 47 -6.33 8.12 1.99
N PHE A 48 -7.12 7.09 2.30
CA PHE A 48 -6.65 5.69 2.30
C PHE A 48 -6.08 5.29 0.94
N ALA A 49 -6.80 5.58 -0.15
CA ALA A 49 -6.38 5.22 -1.51
C ALA A 49 -5.06 5.92 -1.90
N ASP A 50 -4.92 7.20 -1.58
CA ASP A 50 -3.68 7.95 -1.81
C ASP A 50 -2.51 7.34 -1.03
N ARG A 51 -2.69 7.08 0.27
CA ARG A 51 -1.63 6.51 1.12
C ARG A 51 -1.23 5.10 0.70
N LEU A 52 -2.18 4.27 0.29
CA LEU A 52 -1.90 2.93 -0.22
C LEU A 52 -1.10 2.99 -1.52
N THR A 53 -1.44 3.94 -2.40
CA THR A 53 -0.71 4.16 -3.65
C THR A 53 0.74 4.56 -3.37
N PHE A 54 0.97 5.55 -2.51
CA PHE A 54 2.33 5.97 -2.15
C PHE A 54 3.14 4.85 -1.48
N LEU A 55 2.55 4.08 -0.58
CA LEU A 55 3.21 2.94 0.05
C LEU A 55 3.68 1.91 -1.01
N THR A 56 2.80 1.60 -1.96
CA THR A 56 3.08 0.64 -3.03
C THR A 56 4.19 1.12 -3.94
N LEU A 57 4.15 2.39 -4.37
CA LEU A 57 5.21 2.98 -5.20
C LEU A 57 6.55 3.05 -4.47
N ALA A 58 6.56 3.42 -3.18
CA ALA A 58 7.77 3.48 -2.39
C ALA A 58 8.44 2.10 -2.26
N LYS A 59 7.64 1.06 -2.00
CA LYS A 59 8.12 -0.32 -1.87
C LYS A 59 8.57 -0.90 -3.20
N TYR A 60 7.90 -0.55 -4.31
CA TYR A 60 8.37 -0.90 -5.65
C TYR A 60 9.72 -0.25 -5.97
N ALA A 61 9.90 1.03 -5.66
CA ALA A 61 11.16 1.74 -5.87
C ALA A 61 12.30 1.18 -4.99
N GLU A 62 11.99 0.71 -3.78
CA GLU A 62 12.94 0.00 -2.93
C GLU A 62 13.34 -1.35 -3.54
N TRP A 63 12.36 -2.15 -3.97
CA TRP A 63 12.60 -3.45 -4.62
C TRP A 63 13.45 -3.33 -5.88
N ILE A 64 13.16 -2.35 -6.75
CA ILE A 64 13.98 -2.08 -7.94
C ILE A 64 15.42 -1.78 -7.55
N ARG A 65 15.65 -0.97 -6.51
CA ARG A 65 17.01 -0.61 -6.09
C ARG A 65 17.80 -1.81 -5.58
N GLN A 66 17.14 -2.72 -4.87
CA GLN A 66 17.77 -3.95 -4.38
C GLN A 66 18.10 -4.89 -5.54
N ASN A 67 17.12 -5.17 -6.40
CA ASN A 67 17.27 -6.15 -7.48
C ASN A 67 18.06 -5.65 -8.71
N ARG A 68 18.23 -4.33 -8.88
CA ARG A 68 19.13 -3.76 -9.91
C ARG A 68 20.54 -3.44 -9.41
N ALA A 69 20.80 -3.49 -8.10
CA ALA A 69 22.16 -3.33 -7.56
C ALA A 69 22.98 -4.63 -7.68
N ASP A 70 22.31 -5.77 -7.83
CA ASP A 70 22.91 -7.10 -7.94
C ASP A 70 23.11 -7.59 -9.40
N GLY A 71 22.83 -6.73 -10.38
CA GLY A 71 22.90 -7.02 -11.83
C GLY A 71 23.97 -6.26 -12.59
#